data_AF-A0A1X1YAJ5-F1
#
_entry.id   AF-A0A1X1YAJ5-F1
#
_cell.length_a   1.000
_cell.length_b   1.000
_cell.length_c   1.000
_cell.angle_alpha   90.00
_cell.angle_beta   90.00
_cell.angle_gamma   90.00
#
_symmetry.space_group_name_H-M   'P 1'
#
loop_
_entity.id
_entity.type
_entity.pdbx_description
1 polymer ?
#
loop_
_entity_poly.entity_id
_entity_poly.type
_entity_poly.pdbx_seq_one_letter_code
_entity_poly.pdbx_strand_id
1 'polypeptide(L)' 'MRLSDSAAIRVDTVTSNSNGFTAINPADGTRYEATSEGLSIVVGGQVVASEPSVEWAFL' A
#
# COMPACT_ATOMS: atom_id res chain seq x y z
N MET A 1 -5.57 3.12 -6.85
CA MET A 1 -5.40 4.43 -6.19
C MET A 1 -4.45 5.30 -6.98
N ARG A 2 -4.56 6.62 -6.85
CA ARG A 2 -3.54 7.57 -7.33
C ARG A 2 -2.86 8.23 -6.13
N LEU A 3 -1.54 8.12 -6.07
CA LEU A 3 -0.70 8.75 -5.04
C LEU A 3 -0.43 10.21 -5.39
N SER A 4 -0.11 11.03 -4.39
CA SER A 4 0.01 12.48 -4.54
C SER A 4 1.09 12.93 -5.51
N ASP A 5 2.17 12.17 -5.64
CA ASP A 5 3.31 12.45 -6.53
C ASP A 5 3.18 11.75 -7.89
N SER A 6 2.04 11.09 -8.15
CA SER A 6 1.79 10.25 -9.33
C SER A 6 2.66 8.99 -9.43
N ALA A 7 3.31 8.56 -8.34
CA ALA A 7 3.94 7.26 -8.28
C ALA A 7 2.93 6.11 -8.44
N ALA A 8 3.42 4.98 -8.93
CA ALA A 8 2.66 3.75 -9.10
C ALA A 8 3.43 2.58 -8.50
N ILE A 9 2.70 1.69 -7.81
CA ILE A 9 3.25 0.45 -7.26
C ILE A 9 2.57 -0.73 -7.95
N ARG A 10 3.39 -1.70 -8.35
CA ARG A 10 2.93 -3.02 -8.79
C ARG A 10 3.29 -4.03 -7.72
N VAL A 11 2.30 -4.77 -7.24
CA VAL A 11 2.47 -5.90 -6.33
C VAL A 11 1.75 -7.10 -6.91
N ASP A 12 2.43 -8.24 -6.96
CA ASP A 12 1.94 -9.43 -7.68
C ASP A 12 0.82 -10.13 -6.91
N THR A 13 0.98 -10.25 -5.59
CA THR A 13 0.00 -10.90 -4.71
C THR A 13 -0.46 -9.92 -3.65
N VAL A 14 -1.77 -9.71 -3.59
CA VAL A 14 -2.42 -8.84 -2.60
C VAL A 14 -3.51 -9.62 -1.85
N THR A 15 -3.62 -9.36 -0.56
CA THR A 15 -4.74 -9.80 0.27
C THR A 15 -5.67 -8.62 0.48
N SER A 16 -6.94 -8.74 0.06
CA SER A 16 -7.97 -7.75 0.39
C SER A 16 -8.36 -7.87 1.87
N ASN A 17 -8.56 -6.73 2.53
CA ASN A 17 -9.12 -6.65 3.87
C ASN A 17 -10.24 -5.58 3.91
N SER A 18 -10.87 -5.35 5.07
CA SER A 18 -11.97 -4.39 5.19
C SER A 18 -11.59 -2.94 4.83
N ASN A 19 -10.29 -2.61 4.86
CA ASN A 19 -9.78 -1.26 4.71
C ASN A 19 -8.99 -1.06 3.41
N GLY A 20 -8.88 -2.09 2.55
CA GLY A 20 -8.17 -2.03 1.27
C GLY A 20 -7.36 -3.30 0.99
N PHE A 21 -6.07 -3.14 0.68
CA PHE A 21 -5.19 -4.23 0.28
C PHE A 21 -3.90 -4.24 1.10
N THR A 22 -3.41 -5.45 1.38
CA THR A 22 -2.09 -5.67 1.97
C THR A 22 -1.28 -6.58 1.07
N ALA A 23 -0.03 -6.21 0.81
CA ALA A 23 0.94 -7.05 0.15
C ALA A 23 2.17 -7.22 1.02
N ILE A 24 2.81 -8.39 0.97
CA ILE A 24 4.03 -8.68 1.71
C ILE A 24 5.09 -9.13 0.71
N ASN A 25 6.23 -8.43 0.67
CA ASN A 25 7.39 -8.89 -0.07
C ASN A 25 8.02 -10.07 0.70
N PRO A 26 7.99 -11.30 0.16
CA PRO A 26 8.51 -12.46 0.88
C PRO A 26 10.04 -12.45 1.03
N ALA A 27 10.76 -11.63 0.24
CA ALA A 27 12.22 -11.56 0.31
C ALA A 27 12.72 -10.87 1.58
N ASP A 28 11.99 -9.88 2.10
CA ASP A 28 12.44 -9.04 3.21
C ASP A 28 11.35 -8.74 4.26
N GLY A 29 10.12 -9.21 4.04
CA GLY A 29 8.98 -8.97 4.93
C GLY A 29 8.40 -7.55 4.86
N THR A 30 8.85 -6.71 3.92
CA THR A 30 8.26 -5.38 3.70
C THR A 30 6.78 -5.51 3.40
N ARG A 31 5.96 -4.77 4.13
CA ARG A 31 4.51 -4.77 3.99
C ARG A 31 4.04 -3.48 3.35
N TYR A 32 3.22 -3.60 2.32
CA TYR A 32 2.56 -2.49 1.64
C TYR A 32 1.10 -2.50 2.02
N GLU A 33 0.63 -1.41 2.61
CA GLU A 33 -0.78 -1.23 3.01
C GLU A 33 -1.38 -0.14 2.12
N ALA A 34 -2.33 -0.52 1.28
CA ALA A 34 -3.02 0.38 0.37
C ALA A 34 -4.49 0.52 0.80
N THR A 35 -4.88 1.70 1.25
CA THR A 35 -6.24 2.02 1.72
C THR A 35 -6.77 3.26 1.01
N SER A 36 -8.03 3.61 1.26
CA SER A 36 -8.60 4.89 0.80
C SER A 36 -7.86 6.11 1.36
N GLU A 37 -7.10 5.97 2.45
CA GLU A 37 -6.31 7.06 3.02
C GLU A 37 -4.97 7.24 2.30
N GLY A 38 -4.40 6.17 1.76
CA GLY A 38 -3.09 6.22 1.12
C GLY A 38 -2.35 4.90 1.07
N LEU A 39 -1.07 5.01 0.78
CA LEU A 39 -0.10 3.93 0.87
C LEU A 39 0.75 4.11 2.12
N SER A 40 0.97 3.02 2.86
CA SER A 40 2.04 2.91 3.85
C SER A 40 3.00 1.78 3.51
N ILE A 41 4.29 2.02 3.69
CA ILE A 41 5.34 1.01 3.60
C ILE A 41 5.83 0.71 5.01
N VAL A 42 5.72 -0.53 5.43
CA VAL A 42 6.04 -0.99 6.79
C VAL A 42 7.19 -1.99 6.74
N VAL A 43 8.26 -1.71 7.48
CA VAL A 43 9.44 -2.57 7.61
C VAL A 43 9.70 -2.82 9.09
N GLY A 44 9.79 -4.09 9.49
CA GLY A 44 9.99 -4.45 10.90
C GLY A 44 8.90 -3.91 11.84
N GLY A 45 7.68 -3.71 11.33
CA GLY A 45 6.56 -3.12 12.08
C GLY A 45 6.56 -1.60 12.19
N GLN A 46 7.55 -0.90 11.60
CA GLN A 46 7.62 0.56 11.56
C GLN A 46 7.19 1.09 10.19
N VAL A 47 6.40 2.17 10.16
CA VAL A 47 6.09 2.89 8.92
C VAL A 47 7.34 3.67 8.51
N VAL A 48 7.93 3.32 7.37
CA VAL A 48 9.14 3.98 6.84
C VAL A 48 8.83 4.98 5.74
N ALA A 49 7.66 4.86 5.12
CA ALA A 49 7.14 5.83 4.17
C ALA A 49 5.61 5.79 4.20
N SER A 50 4.98 6.94 3.97
CA SER A 50 3.54 7.05 3.76
C SER A 50 3.23 8.14 2.73
N GLU A 51 2.23 7.86 1.90
CA GLU A 51 1.76 8.79 0.87
C GLU A 51 0.23 8.81 0.85
N PRO A 52 -0.40 10.00 0.91
CA PRO A 52 -1.85 10.09 0.89
C PRO A 52 -2.41 9.72 -0.48
N SER A 53 -3.60 9.11 -0.48
CA SER A 53 -4.36 8.90 -1.70
C SER A 53 -5.01 10.22 -2.14
N VAL A 54 -4.94 10.53 -3.44
CA VAL A 54 -5.72 11.62 -4.04
C VAL A 54 -7.01 11.08 -4.66
N GLU A 55 -7.00 9.80 -5.01
CA GLU A 55 -8.13 9.12 -5.61
C GLU A 55 -8.11 7.63 -5.24
N TRP A 56 -9.26 7.15 -4.76
CA TRP A 56 -9.50 5.75 -4.44
C TRP A 56 -10.67 5.22 -5.28
N ALA A 57 -10.44 4.16 -6.04
CA ALA A 57 -11.46 3.44 -6.77
C ALA A 57 -11.28 1.96 -6.49
N PHE A 58 -12.36 1.31 -6.04
CA PHE A 58 -12.50 -0.14 -6.00
C PHE A 58 -13.50 -0.52 -7.11
N LEU A 59 -13.16 -1.52 -7.93
CA LEU A 59 -14.09 -2.15 -8.87
C LEU A 59 -14.68 -3.40 -8.24
#